data_AF-A0A815KHP8-F1
#
_entry.id   AF-A0A815KHP8-F1
#
_cell.length_a   1.000
_cell.length_b   1.000
_cell.length_c   1.000
_cell.angle_alpha   90.00
_cell.angle_beta   90.00
_cell.angle_gamma   90.00
#
_symmetry.space_group_name_H-M   'P 1'
#
loop_
_entity.id
_entity.type
_entity.pdbx_description
1 polymer ?
#
loop_
_entity_poly.entity_id
_entity_poly.type
_entity_poly.pdbx_seq_one_letter_code
_entity_poly.pdbx_strand_id
1 'polypeptide(L)'
;MSENIELQTPRENARLVMPDSQDSKTIRPIIGYAQEPLLPLVDACKPLVSIIFNILVYVSIALENTPDNPSDGLTSDESASIHLYTMEWNDGHRSLYSILNETLRKADREQLKPWFKYLKLLLTGACLYPKKTKRRWYNKKQFIIPVSILTAMLILAVVLGSTLGSKSTHNTSGMRFDFLFNSMTTDG
;
A
#
# COMPACT_ATOMS: atom_id res chain seq x y z
N MET A 1 20.85 25.92 -41.34
CA MET A 1 21.41 24.65 -40.86
C MET A 1 20.76 24.40 -39.51
N SER A 2 19.72 23.57 -39.48
CA SER A 2 18.81 23.41 -38.36
C SER A 2 19.40 22.48 -37.31
N GLU A 3 19.58 22.98 -36.09
CA GLU A 3 19.99 22.18 -34.93
C GLU A 3 18.74 21.66 -34.22
N ASN A 4 18.63 20.33 -34.17
CA ASN A 4 17.48 19.59 -33.65
C ASN A 4 17.34 19.79 -32.13
N ILE A 5 16.22 20.37 -31.71
CA ILE A 5 15.78 20.36 -30.31
C ILE A 5 15.18 18.97 -30.05
N GLU A 6 15.96 18.11 -29.42
CA GLU A 6 15.53 16.78 -28.99
C GLU A 6 14.52 16.92 -27.84
N LEU A 7 13.23 16.75 -28.18
CA LEU A 7 12.12 16.69 -27.24
C LEU A 7 12.30 15.49 -26.30
N GLN A 8 12.65 15.76 -25.04
CA GLN A 8 12.59 14.77 -23.97
C GLN A 8 11.15 14.30 -23.77
N THR A 9 10.86 13.09 -24.22
CA THR A 9 9.61 12.37 -23.98
C THR A 9 9.39 12.15 -22.48
N PRO A 10 8.20 12.44 -21.92
CA PRO A 10 7.92 12.20 -20.51
C PRO A 10 8.00 10.71 -20.19
N ARG A 11 8.79 10.37 -19.17
CA ARG A 11 8.92 9.01 -18.61
C ARG A 11 7.54 8.46 -18.25
N GLU A 12 7.06 7.55 -19.09
CA GLU A 12 5.87 6.75 -18.87
C GLU A 12 6.06 5.93 -17.60
N ASN A 13 5.17 6.15 -16.63
CA ASN A 13 5.20 5.45 -15.36
C ASN A 13 4.90 3.98 -15.63
N ALA A 14 5.94 3.14 -15.65
CA ALA A 14 5.85 1.69 -15.57
C ALA A 14 5.16 1.30 -14.24
N ARG A 15 3.82 1.33 -14.26
CA ARG A 15 3.00 0.59 -13.30
C ARG A 15 3.31 -0.88 -13.52
N LEU A 16 3.73 -1.54 -12.45
CA LEU A 16 3.92 -2.97 -12.35
C LEU A 16 2.71 -3.70 -12.93
N VAL A 17 2.87 -4.21 -14.16
CA VAL A 17 1.97 -5.21 -14.74
C VAL A 17 2.23 -6.49 -13.96
N MET A 18 1.39 -6.75 -12.97
CA MET A 18 1.31 -8.08 -12.38
C MET A 18 0.71 -9.00 -13.46
N PRO A 19 1.28 -10.19 -13.70
CA PRO A 19 0.78 -11.09 -14.72
C PRO A 19 -0.67 -11.48 -14.41
N ASP A 20 -1.48 -11.31 -15.44
CA ASP A 20 -2.93 -11.50 -15.53
C ASP A 20 -3.35 -12.88 -15.00
N SER A 21 -3.92 -12.91 -13.79
CA SER A 21 -4.77 -14.01 -13.36
C SER A 21 -6.16 -13.78 -13.98
N GLN A 22 -6.35 -14.41 -15.14
CA GLN A 22 -7.59 -14.63 -15.90
C GLN A 22 -8.89 -14.19 -15.21
N ASP A 23 -9.36 -13.00 -15.61
CA ASP A 23 -10.76 -12.59 -15.85
C ASP A 23 -10.82 -11.06 -15.71
N SER A 24 -10.11 -10.34 -16.59
CA SER A 24 -10.21 -8.89 -16.68
C SER A 24 -11.51 -8.49 -17.37
N LYS A 25 -12.63 -8.78 -16.69
CA LYS A 25 -13.95 -8.23 -17.02
C LYS A 25 -13.77 -6.73 -17.06
N THR A 26 -13.71 -6.14 -18.26
CA THR A 26 -13.34 -4.74 -18.44
C THR A 26 -14.41 -3.87 -17.77
N ILE A 27 -14.12 -3.44 -16.55
CA ILE A 27 -15.03 -2.63 -15.74
C ILE A 27 -15.06 -1.23 -16.37
N ARG A 28 -16.19 -0.86 -16.97
CA ARG A 28 -16.36 0.46 -17.60
C ARG A 28 -16.15 1.59 -16.57
N PRO A 29 -15.52 2.71 -16.95
CA PRO A 29 -15.35 3.85 -16.04
C PRO A 29 -16.71 4.37 -15.55
N ILE A 30 -16.78 4.74 -14.27
CA ILE A 30 -17.99 5.29 -13.65
C ILE A 30 -18.01 6.78 -13.98
N ILE A 31 -18.86 7.20 -14.92
CA ILE A 31 -18.94 8.61 -15.37
C ILE A 31 -20.14 9.32 -14.73
N GLY A 32 -21.19 8.56 -14.38
CA GLY A 32 -22.49 9.05 -13.93
C GLY A 32 -22.49 9.86 -12.62
N TYR A 33 -21.48 9.67 -11.76
CA TYR A 33 -21.40 10.40 -10.49
C TYR A 33 -21.01 11.87 -10.69
N ALA A 34 -20.35 12.21 -11.81
CA ALA A 34 -19.81 13.55 -12.02
C ALA A 34 -20.92 14.59 -12.27
N GLN A 35 -22.06 14.17 -12.83
CA GLN A 35 -23.21 15.02 -13.14
C GLN A 35 -24.13 15.27 -11.95
N GLU A 36 -23.96 14.54 -10.83
CA GLU A 36 -24.75 14.78 -9.63
C GLU A 36 -24.37 16.13 -8.97
N PRO A 37 -25.35 16.85 -8.40
CA PRO A 37 -25.09 18.07 -7.65
C PRO A 37 -24.30 17.75 -6.37
N LEU A 38 -23.46 18.69 -5.95
CA LEU A 38 -22.84 18.64 -4.64
C LEU A 38 -23.91 18.91 -3.58
N LEU A 39 -24.07 17.98 -2.63
CA LEU A 39 -25.08 18.03 -1.58
C LEU A 39 -24.42 17.88 -0.21
N PRO A 40 -25.04 18.41 0.86
CA PRO A 40 -24.61 18.17 2.24
C PRO A 40 -24.53 16.66 2.55
N LEU A 41 -23.68 16.27 3.50
CA LEU A 41 -23.41 14.85 3.78
C LEU A 41 -24.70 14.07 4.13
N VAL A 42 -25.57 14.68 4.93
CA VAL A 42 -26.86 14.09 5.33
C VAL A 42 -27.73 13.78 4.10
N ASP A 43 -27.83 14.73 3.16
CA ASP A 43 -28.65 14.59 1.96
C ASP A 43 -28.05 13.59 0.96
N ALA A 44 -26.72 13.55 0.86
CA ALA A 44 -26.01 12.58 0.04
C ALA A 44 -26.19 11.14 0.54
N CYS A 45 -26.37 10.93 1.85
CA CYS A 45 -26.57 9.62 2.47
C CYS A 45 -28.02 9.15 2.54
N LYS A 46 -29.02 10.02 2.32
CA LYS A 46 -30.46 9.64 2.25
C LYS A 46 -30.75 8.41 1.38
N PRO A 47 -30.25 8.29 0.14
CA PRO A 47 -30.49 7.11 -0.70
C PRO A 47 -29.82 5.83 -0.18
N LEU A 48 -28.90 5.92 0.78
CA LEU A 48 -28.15 4.79 1.33
C LEU A 48 -28.78 4.21 2.60
N VAL A 49 -29.80 4.85 3.17
CA VAL A 49 -30.47 4.42 4.41
C VAL A 49 -31.08 3.03 4.30
N SER A 50 -31.52 2.62 3.12
CA SER A 50 -32.06 1.28 2.86
C SER A 50 -30.99 0.21 2.61
N ILE A 51 -29.75 0.62 2.35
CA ILE A 51 -28.63 -0.27 1.97
C ILE A 51 -27.71 -0.51 3.16
N ILE A 52 -27.49 0.52 3.96
CA ILE A 52 -26.51 0.54 5.03
C ILE A 52 -27.24 0.74 6.36
N PHE A 53 -26.98 -0.17 7.29
CA PHE A 53 -27.54 -0.12 8.64
C PHE A 53 -27.06 1.14 9.39
N ASN A 54 -28.00 1.87 9.98
CA ASN A 54 -27.75 3.04 10.83
C ASN A 54 -26.85 4.13 10.24
N ILE A 55 -26.82 4.28 8.91
CA ILE A 55 -25.93 5.25 8.25
C ILE A 55 -26.09 6.68 8.77
N LEU A 56 -27.31 7.12 9.09
CA LEU A 56 -27.55 8.48 9.59
C LEU A 56 -26.92 8.73 10.96
N VAL A 57 -26.86 7.71 11.82
CA VAL A 57 -26.20 7.82 13.14
C VAL A 57 -24.71 8.04 12.94
N TYR A 58 -24.10 7.24 12.06
CA TYR A 58 -22.67 7.38 11.75
C TYR A 58 -22.35 8.68 11.00
N VAL A 59 -23.28 9.21 10.20
CA VAL A 59 -23.16 10.54 9.60
C VAL A 59 -23.10 11.62 10.68
N SER A 60 -23.99 11.58 11.67
CA SER A 60 -23.95 12.52 12.79
C SER A 60 -22.65 12.42 13.58
N ILE A 61 -22.21 11.20 13.89
CA ILE A 61 -20.92 10.97 14.57
C ILE A 61 -19.76 11.54 13.73
N ALA A 62 -19.78 11.37 12.41
CA ALA A 62 -18.73 11.88 11.54
C ALA A 62 -18.71 13.42 11.47
N LEU A 63 -19.88 14.05 11.50
CA LEU A 63 -20.01 15.51 11.57
C LEU A 63 -19.51 16.04 12.92
N GLU A 64 -19.91 15.43 14.03
CA GLU A 64 -19.47 15.82 15.39
C GLU A 64 -17.95 15.68 15.59
N ASN A 65 -17.34 14.67 14.97
CA ASN A 65 -15.88 14.46 15.03
C ASN A 65 -15.10 15.35 14.04
N THR A 66 -15.80 16.08 13.16
CA THR A 66 -15.18 16.98 12.20
C THR A 66 -15.22 18.42 12.75
N PRO A 67 -14.07 19.11 12.85
CA PRO A 67 -14.08 20.50 13.28
C PRO A 67 -14.78 21.40 12.26
N ASP A 68 -15.59 22.35 12.75
CA ASP A 68 -16.39 23.28 11.91
C ASP A 68 -15.54 24.10 10.93
N ASN A 69 -14.27 24.35 11.26
CA ASN A 69 -13.35 25.11 10.43
C ASN A 69 -12.06 24.30 10.15
N PRO A 70 -12.10 23.37 9.19
CA PRO A 70 -10.91 22.61 8.81
C PRO A 70 -9.88 23.55 8.16
N SER A 71 -8.64 23.50 8.63
CA SER A 71 -7.54 24.35 8.13
C SER A 71 -7.10 24.03 6.69
N ASP A 72 -7.71 23.03 6.06
CA ASP A 72 -7.27 22.41 4.81
C ASP A 72 -8.03 22.93 3.56
N GLY A 73 -8.91 23.93 3.71
CA GLY A 73 -9.71 24.48 2.62
C GLY A 73 -10.83 23.57 2.12
N LEU A 74 -11.10 22.48 2.85
CA LEU A 74 -12.27 21.62 2.65
C LEU A 74 -13.49 22.22 3.35
N THR A 75 -14.68 21.91 2.85
CA THR A 75 -15.91 22.13 3.60
C THR A 75 -16.05 21.11 4.73
N SER A 76 -16.80 21.46 5.78
CA SER A 76 -17.07 20.53 6.90
C SER A 76 -17.71 19.22 6.40
N ASP A 77 -18.66 19.31 5.46
CA ASP A 77 -19.30 18.16 4.82
C ASP A 77 -18.31 17.26 4.07
N GLU A 78 -17.35 17.83 3.34
CA GLU A 78 -16.32 17.06 2.63
C GLU A 78 -15.40 16.32 3.62
N SER A 79 -14.95 17.01 4.67
CA SER A 79 -14.12 16.38 5.70
C SER A 79 -14.88 15.28 6.44
N ALA A 80 -16.13 15.53 6.81
CA ALA A 80 -17.00 14.54 7.45
C ALA A 80 -17.28 13.34 6.54
N SER A 81 -17.40 13.55 5.22
CA SER A 81 -17.57 12.46 4.26
C SER A 81 -16.36 11.52 4.21
N ILE A 82 -15.14 12.07 4.31
CA ILE A 82 -13.89 11.31 4.38
C ILE A 82 -13.79 10.60 5.72
N HIS A 83 -14.11 11.29 6.82
CA HIS A 83 -14.12 10.70 8.15
C HIS A 83 -15.05 9.48 8.22
N LEU A 84 -16.28 9.63 7.73
CA LEU A 84 -17.27 8.56 7.62
C LEU A 84 -16.76 7.37 6.79
N TYR A 85 -16.03 7.63 5.70
CA TYR A 85 -15.42 6.59 4.88
C TYR A 85 -14.32 5.82 5.63
N THR A 86 -13.54 6.50 6.47
CA THR A 86 -12.45 5.87 7.22
C THR A 86 -12.85 5.30 8.58
N MET A 87 -14.07 5.59 9.04
CA MET A 87 -14.54 5.19 10.36
C MET A 87 -14.80 3.68 10.43
N GLU A 88 -14.29 3.04 11.48
CA GLU A 88 -14.57 1.65 11.80
C GLU A 88 -15.89 1.52 12.54
N TRP A 89 -16.61 0.42 12.29
CA TRP A 89 -17.94 0.18 12.87
C TRP A 89 -17.82 -0.95 13.88
N ASN A 90 -18.12 -0.66 15.15
CA ASN A 90 -17.88 -1.59 16.26
C ASN A 90 -18.96 -2.66 16.43
N ASP A 91 -20.08 -2.54 15.72
CA ASP A 91 -21.29 -3.34 15.98
C ASP A 91 -21.35 -4.65 15.17
N GLY A 92 -20.22 -5.12 14.64
CA GLY A 92 -20.14 -6.33 13.80
C GLY A 92 -20.81 -6.18 12.42
N HIS A 93 -21.31 -4.99 12.09
CA HIS A 93 -21.85 -4.64 10.78
C HIS A 93 -20.73 -4.22 9.82
N ARG A 94 -20.97 -4.46 8.51
CA ARG A 94 -20.03 -4.02 7.48
C ARG A 94 -20.01 -2.49 7.43
N SER A 95 -18.82 -1.91 7.55
CA SER A 95 -18.61 -0.47 7.43
C SER A 95 -19.00 0.05 6.04
N LEU A 96 -19.30 1.35 5.97
CA LEU A 96 -19.58 2.02 4.69
C LEU A 96 -18.49 1.75 3.66
N TYR A 97 -17.21 1.85 4.06
CA TYR A 97 -16.06 1.50 3.22
C TYR A 97 -16.17 0.10 2.61
N SER A 98 -16.51 -0.88 3.44
CA SER A 98 -16.55 -2.29 3.03
C SER A 98 -17.65 -2.53 1.99
N ILE A 99 -18.85 -1.99 2.23
CA ILE A 99 -20.00 -2.13 1.33
C ILE A 99 -19.75 -1.35 0.03
N LEU A 100 -19.21 -0.14 0.12
CA LEU A 100 -18.91 0.68 -1.06
C LEU A 100 -17.88 -0.01 -1.96
N ASN A 101 -16.78 -0.51 -1.40
CA ASN A 101 -15.75 -1.18 -2.18
C ASN A 101 -16.23 -2.47 -2.82
N GLU A 102 -17.08 -3.23 -2.13
CA GLU A 102 -17.72 -4.40 -2.74
C GLU A 102 -18.62 -3.98 -3.91
N THR A 103 -19.42 -2.93 -3.73
CA THR A 103 -20.33 -2.41 -4.78
C THR A 103 -19.55 -1.87 -5.97
N LEU A 104 -18.41 -1.20 -5.76
CA LEU A 104 -17.53 -0.72 -6.82
C LEU A 104 -16.88 -1.86 -7.63
N ARG A 105 -16.60 -2.99 -6.98
CA ARG A 105 -16.05 -4.20 -7.62
C ARG A 105 -17.10 -4.98 -8.42
N LYS A 106 -18.38 -4.80 -8.13
CA LYS A 106 -19.46 -5.40 -8.92
C LYS A 106 -19.54 -4.74 -10.30
N ALA A 107 -19.79 -5.56 -11.33
CA ALA A 107 -19.97 -5.08 -12.69
C ALA A 107 -21.33 -4.36 -12.90
N ASP A 108 -22.27 -4.56 -11.97
CA ASP A 108 -23.58 -3.93 -12.02
C ASP A 108 -23.50 -2.46 -11.60
N ARG A 109 -23.77 -1.56 -12.55
CA ARG A 109 -23.74 -0.12 -12.34
C ARG A 109 -25.06 0.46 -11.83
N GLU A 110 -26.15 -0.30 -11.93
CA GLU A 110 -27.45 0.13 -11.41
C GLU A 110 -27.42 0.18 -9.88
N GLN A 111 -26.76 -0.80 -9.24
CA GLN A 111 -26.52 -0.82 -7.80
C GLN A 111 -25.67 0.36 -7.29
N LEU A 112 -24.91 1.02 -8.19
CA LEU A 112 -24.04 2.13 -7.84
C LEU A 112 -24.76 3.49 -7.92
N LYS A 113 -25.90 3.60 -8.61
CA LYS A 113 -26.65 4.86 -8.74
C LYS A 113 -26.99 5.53 -7.40
N PRO A 114 -27.44 4.80 -6.35
CA PRO A 114 -27.70 5.41 -5.04
C PRO A 114 -26.46 6.03 -4.39
N TRP A 115 -25.27 5.57 -4.77
CA TRP A 115 -23.99 6.02 -4.23
C TRP A 115 -23.41 7.24 -4.94
N PHE A 116 -23.95 7.65 -6.09
CA PHE A 116 -23.36 8.73 -6.90
C PHE A 116 -23.28 10.05 -6.15
N LYS A 117 -24.32 10.41 -5.38
CA LYS A 117 -24.36 11.62 -4.56
C LYS A 117 -23.25 11.62 -3.50
N TYR A 118 -23.12 10.50 -2.79
CA TYR A 118 -22.07 10.32 -1.78
C TYR A 118 -20.67 10.29 -2.41
N LEU A 119 -20.49 9.57 -3.52
CA LEU A 119 -19.22 9.50 -4.25
C LEU A 119 -18.78 10.87 -4.77
N LYS A 120 -19.71 11.69 -5.25
CA LYS A 120 -19.43 13.06 -5.66
C LYS A 120 -18.82 13.87 -4.51
N LEU A 121 -19.45 13.84 -3.33
CA LEU A 121 -18.96 14.55 -2.15
C LEU A 121 -17.59 14.02 -1.69
N LEU A 122 -17.47 12.69 -1.53
CA LEU A 122 -16.23 12.04 -1.09
C LEU A 122 -15.06 12.30 -2.03
N LEU A 123 -15.27 12.18 -3.35
CA LEU A 123 -14.21 12.40 -4.34
C LEU A 123 -13.84 13.88 -4.44
N THR A 124 -14.78 14.80 -4.27
CA THR A 124 -14.47 16.24 -4.23
C THR A 124 -13.55 16.53 -3.05
N GLY A 125 -13.91 16.11 -1.83
CA GLY A 125 -13.04 16.24 -0.66
C GLY A 125 -11.67 15.56 -0.82
N ALA A 126 -11.65 14.33 -1.35
CA ALA A 126 -10.40 13.58 -1.56
C ALA A 126 -9.50 14.22 -2.63
N CYS A 127 -10.08 14.89 -3.64
CA CYS A 127 -9.33 15.63 -4.66
C CYS A 127 -8.74 16.93 -4.11
N LEU A 128 -9.41 17.58 -3.16
CA LEU A 128 -8.90 18.78 -2.50
C LEU A 128 -7.73 18.46 -1.57
N TYR A 129 -7.61 17.22 -1.06
CA TYR A 129 -6.50 16.85 -0.19
C TYR A 129 -5.16 17.01 -0.93
N PRO A 130 -4.28 17.95 -0.52
CA PRO A 130 -3.02 18.15 -1.19
C PRO A 130 -2.21 16.87 -1.03
N LYS A 131 -1.85 16.23 -2.15
CA LYS A 131 -0.93 15.10 -2.18
C LYS A 131 0.45 15.59 -1.73
N LYS A 132 0.64 15.77 -0.42
CA LYS A 132 1.99 15.89 0.16
C LYS A 132 2.67 14.60 -0.20
N THR A 133 3.57 14.66 -1.18
CA THR A 133 4.31 13.52 -1.70
C THR A 133 4.99 12.81 -0.53
N LYS A 134 4.38 11.73 -0.02
CA LYS A 134 4.94 10.86 1.03
C LYS A 134 6.10 10.00 0.50
N ARG A 135 6.96 10.56 -0.36
CA ARG A 135 8.20 9.89 -0.81
C ARG A 135 9.25 9.78 0.30
N ARG A 136 9.08 10.44 1.45
CA ARG A 136 10.16 10.56 2.45
C ARG A 136 10.12 9.54 3.61
N TRP A 137 9.00 8.85 3.83
CA TRP A 137 8.88 7.92 4.98
C TRP A 137 9.43 6.51 4.69
N TYR A 138 9.29 6.02 3.46
CA TYR A 138 9.74 4.66 3.11
C TYR A 138 11.28 4.56 2.94
N ASN A 139 11.93 5.61 2.43
CA ASN A 139 13.37 5.56 2.13
C ASN A 139 14.27 5.63 3.39
N LYS A 140 13.74 6.05 4.55
CA LYS A 140 14.52 6.13 5.80
C LYS A 140 14.59 4.81 6.58
N LYS A 141 13.67 3.86 6.36
CA LYS A 141 13.66 2.58 7.09
C LYS A 141 14.36 1.44 6.34
N GLN A 142 14.51 1.54 5.02
CA GLN A 142 15.26 0.57 4.19
C GLN A 142 16.72 0.42 4.62
N PHE A 143 17.37 1.49 5.11
CA PHE A 143 18.79 1.45 5.47
C PHE A 143 19.05 1.01 6.92
N ILE A 144 18.07 1.16 7.81
CA ILE A 144 18.24 0.84 9.24
C ILE A 144 18.22 -0.68 9.49
N ILE A 145 17.36 -1.40 8.76
CA ILE A 145 17.19 -2.85 8.88
C ILE A 145 18.49 -3.62 8.52
N PRO A 146 19.13 -3.41 7.35
CA PRO A 146 20.36 -4.13 7.01
C PRO A 146 21.55 -3.73 7.88
N VAL A 147 21.65 -2.46 8.30
CA VAL A 147 22.74 -1.99 9.18
C VAL A 147 22.65 -2.65 10.56
N SER A 148 21.44 -2.80 11.12
CA SER A 148 21.26 -3.49 12.41
C SER A 148 21.64 -4.98 12.37
N ILE A 149 21.41 -5.66 11.24
CA ILE A 149 21.77 -7.07 11.07
C ILE A 149 23.29 -7.21 10.97
N LEU A 150 23.95 -6.33 10.19
CA LEU A 150 25.40 -6.32 10.06
C LEU A 150 26.12 -6.04 11.39
N THR A 151 25.61 -5.11 12.21
CA THR A 151 26.21 -4.82 13.52
C THR A 151 26.04 -5.99 14.50
N ALA A 152 24.88 -6.64 14.52
CA ALA A 152 24.67 -7.83 15.34
C ALA A 152 25.59 -8.99 14.93
N MET A 153 25.77 -9.20 13.62
CA MET A 153 26.68 -10.23 13.08
C MET A 153 28.14 -9.95 13.43
N LEU A 154 28.59 -8.69 13.36
CA LEU A 154 29.94 -8.30 13.76
C LEU A 154 30.19 -8.56 15.25
N ILE A 155 29.24 -8.19 16.11
CA ILE A 155 29.34 -8.41 17.56
C ILE A 155 29.39 -9.92 17.87
N LEU A 156 28.55 -10.72 17.22
CA LEU A 156 28.55 -12.18 17.39
C LEU A 156 29.89 -12.80 16.96
N ALA A 157 30.46 -12.35 15.84
CA ALA A 157 31.75 -12.84 15.36
C ALA A 157 32.90 -12.50 16.32
N VAL A 158 32.91 -11.31 16.92
CA VAL A 158 33.92 -10.93 17.92
C VAL A 158 33.79 -11.78 19.19
N VAL A 159 32.57 -12.03 19.66
CA VAL A 159 32.33 -12.87 20.84
C VAL A 159 32.76 -14.32 20.58
N LEU A 160 32.38 -14.90 19.43
CA LEU A 160 32.79 -16.25 19.04
C LEU A 160 34.30 -16.37 18.80
N GLY A 161 34.93 -15.36 18.20
CA GLY A 161 36.38 -15.31 18.03
C GLY A 161 37.12 -15.25 19.37
N SER A 162 36.54 -14.54 20.35
CA SER A 162 37.11 -14.42 21.70
C SER A 162 36.96 -15.71 22.51
N THR A 163 35.89 -16.49 22.31
CA THR A 163 35.68 -17.76 23.03
C THR A 163 36.43 -18.94 22.41
N LEU A 164 36.74 -18.92 21.11
CA LEU A 164 37.53 -19.98 20.45
C LEU A 164 39.04 -19.70 20.37
N GLY A 165 39.50 -18.50 20.69
CA GLY A 165 40.92 -18.10 20.63
C GLY A 165 41.84 -18.67 21.72
N SER A 166 41.34 -19.51 22.63
CA SER A 166 42.14 -20.09 23.71
C SER A 166 42.17 -21.62 23.63
N LYS A 167 42.91 -22.13 22.63
CA LYS A 167 43.62 -23.43 22.63
C LYS A 167 44.24 -23.67 21.25
N SER A 168 45.48 -23.25 21.06
CA SER A 168 46.31 -23.77 19.97
C SER A 168 47.78 -23.73 20.35
N THR A 169 48.25 -24.85 20.89
CA THR A 169 49.64 -25.32 20.70
C THR A 169 49.62 -26.83 20.46
N HIS A 170 49.97 -27.18 19.22
CA HIS A 170 50.85 -28.26 18.81
C HIS A 170 50.50 -29.72 19.18
N ASN A 171 50.06 -30.51 18.19
CA ASN A 171 50.85 -31.68 17.81
C ASN A 171 50.58 -32.15 16.37
N THR A 172 51.62 -32.02 15.56
CA THR A 172 51.94 -32.78 14.35
C THR A 172 51.63 -34.28 14.50
N SER A 173 50.87 -34.85 13.57
CA SER A 173 51.11 -36.21 13.04
C SER A 173 50.21 -36.52 11.84
N GLY A 174 50.85 -36.56 10.67
CA GLY A 174 50.65 -37.60 9.66
C GLY A 174 49.25 -37.79 9.05
N MET A 175 48.96 -37.04 7.99
CA MET A 175 48.12 -37.56 6.92
C MET A 175 48.95 -37.61 5.63
N ARG A 176 49.43 -38.82 5.33
CA ARG A 176 50.05 -39.18 4.04
C ARG A 176 49.04 -38.92 2.93
N PHE A 177 49.38 -37.97 2.06
CA PHE A 177 48.80 -37.84 0.74
C PHE A 177 49.56 -38.78 -0.20
N ASP A 178 49.19 -40.06 -0.21
CA ASP A 178 49.63 -40.99 -1.25
C ASP A 178 48.41 -41.34 -2.12
N PHE A 179 48.06 -40.44 -3.04
CA PHE A 179 47.21 -40.78 -4.17
C PHE A 179 47.80 -40.22 -5.47
N LEU A 180 48.15 -41.18 -6.34
CA LEU A 180 48.49 -41.10 -7.77
C LEU A 180 49.93 -40.72 -8.13
N PHE A 181 50.73 -41.74 -8.48
CA PHE A 181 51.27 -41.84 -9.84
C PHE A 181 51.72 -43.28 -10.19
N ASN A 182 51.32 -43.74 -11.37
CA ASN A 182 51.84 -44.89 -12.15
C ASN A 182 51.76 -46.30 -11.52
N SER A 183 51.00 -47.27 -12.04
CA SER A 183 50.93 -47.80 -13.42
C SER A 183 52.31 -48.15 -13.97
N MET A 184 52.45 -49.41 -14.39
CA MET A 184 53.50 -49.95 -15.27
C MET A 184 54.76 -50.46 -14.58
N THR A 185 54.77 -51.77 -14.26
CA THR A 185 55.62 -52.85 -14.86
C THR A 185 55.39 -54.12 -14.01
N THR A 186 54.74 -55.21 -14.50
CA THR A 186 55.33 -56.34 -15.27
C THR A 186 56.72 -56.73 -14.72
N ASP A 187 57.09 -57.95 -14.34
CA ASP A 187 56.59 -59.33 -14.47
C ASP A 187 57.21 -60.10 -13.28
N GLY A 188 56.72 -61.29 -12.90
CA GLY A 188 57.33 -62.54 -13.36
C GLY A 188 57.98 -63.29 -12.20
#